data_AF-A0A956FXN9-F1
#
_entry.id   AF-A0A956FXN9-F1
#
_cell.length_a   1.000
_cell.length_b   1.000
_cell.length_c   1.000
_cell.angle_alpha   90.00
_cell.angle_beta   90.00
_cell.angle_gamma   90.00
#
_symmetry.space_group_name_H-M   'P 1'
#
loop_
_entity.id
_entity.type
_entity.pdbx_description
1 polymer ?
#
loop_
_entity_poly.entity_id
_entity_poly.type
_entity_poly.pdbx_seq_one_letter_code
_entity_poly.pdbx_strand_id
1 'polypeptide(L)'
;DEVRDAEALTARGVVYVPDFLCNRMGIVHCANEQYGYIDGDPAIERHFGRDWDNSLYKVTRRTLALAEAEGITTAAAAIRIADELARHEAPVVAVKTTFMLRSLVAGRWHERG
;
A
#
# COMPACT_ATOMS: atom_id res chain seq x y z
N ASP A 1 4.49 -11.05 -21.60
CA ASP A 1 3.49 -11.90 -20.93
C ASP A 1 3.94 -11.94 -19.49
N GLU A 2 3.16 -11.37 -18.59
CA GLU A 2 3.56 -11.10 -17.20
C GLU A 2 4.03 -12.37 -16.47
N VAL A 3 3.39 -13.52 -16.73
CA VAL A 3 3.77 -14.80 -16.12
C VAL A 3 5.14 -15.24 -16.63
N ARG A 4 5.31 -15.28 -17.95
CA ARG A 4 6.57 -15.65 -18.61
C ARG A 4 7.72 -14.75 -18.14
N ASP A 5 7.49 -13.45 -18.05
CA ASP A 5 8.53 -12.49 -17.69
C ASP A 5 8.89 -12.61 -16.19
N ALA A 6 7.92 -12.87 -15.31
CA ALA A 6 8.16 -13.15 -13.88
C ALA A 6 8.94 -14.46 -13.65
N GLU A 7 8.64 -15.52 -14.40
CA GLU A 7 9.42 -16.77 -14.39
C GLU A 7 10.85 -16.52 -14.85
N ALA A 8 11.03 -15.74 -15.91
CA ALA A 8 12.34 -15.43 -16.47
C ALA A 8 13.20 -14.56 -15.54
N LEU A 9 12.59 -13.70 -14.71
CA LEU A 9 13.28 -12.97 -13.64
C LEU A 9 13.73 -13.92 -12.52
N THR A 10 12.82 -14.80 -12.09
CA THR A 10 13.08 -15.79 -11.04
C THR A 10 14.21 -16.74 -11.43
N ALA A 11 14.17 -17.28 -12.66
CA ALA A 11 15.20 -18.19 -13.18
C ALA A 11 16.60 -17.55 -13.26
N ARG A 12 16.67 -16.21 -13.33
CA ARG A 12 17.93 -15.45 -13.33
C ARG A 12 18.37 -14.99 -11.93
N GLY A 13 17.64 -15.36 -10.87
CA GLY A 13 17.91 -14.92 -9.51
C GLY A 13 17.68 -13.42 -9.28
N VAL A 14 16.85 -12.77 -10.10
CA VAL A 14 16.52 -11.35 -9.95
C VAL A 14 15.42 -11.19 -8.90
N VAL A 15 15.74 -10.47 -7.82
CA VAL A 15 14.74 -10.07 -6.82
C VAL A 15 13.84 -8.98 -7.43
N TYR A 16 12.60 -9.34 -7.70
CA TYR A 16 11.61 -8.47 -8.32
C TYR A 16 10.48 -8.15 -7.35
N VAL A 17 10.11 -6.87 -7.27
CA VAL A 17 8.93 -6.41 -6.53
C VAL A 17 7.85 -6.05 -7.56
N PRO A 18 6.64 -6.64 -7.49
CA PRO A 18 5.55 -6.33 -8.40
C PRO A 18 5.20 -4.84 -8.42
N ASP A 19 4.86 -4.35 -9.60
CA ASP A 19 4.57 -2.94 -9.84
C ASP A 19 3.40 -2.44 -8.98
N PHE A 20 2.27 -3.13 -8.98
CA PHE A 20 1.07 -2.81 -8.20
C PHE A 20 1.28 -2.83 -6.69
N LEU A 21 2.41 -3.39 -6.22
CA LEU A 21 2.85 -3.29 -4.84
C LEU A 21 3.75 -2.06 -4.63
N CYS A 22 4.75 -1.88 -5.50
CA CYS A 22 5.72 -0.79 -5.41
C CYS A 22 5.11 0.60 -5.65
N ASN A 23 4.18 0.71 -6.60
CA ASN A 23 3.53 1.96 -7.01
C ASN A 23 2.14 2.16 -6.38
N ARG A 24 1.73 1.31 -5.43
CA ARG A 24 0.35 1.24 -4.92
C ARG A 24 -0.18 2.53 -4.30
N MET A 25 0.70 3.43 -3.87
CA MET A 25 0.30 4.65 -3.17
C MET A 25 -0.56 5.57 -4.02
N GLY A 26 -0.44 5.51 -5.36
CA GLY A 26 -1.36 6.24 -6.25
C GLY A 26 -2.82 5.83 -6.01
N ILE A 27 -3.08 4.53 -5.97
CA ILE A 27 -4.44 3.99 -5.71
C ILE A 27 -4.87 4.28 -4.27
N VAL A 28 -3.96 4.16 -3.29
CA VAL A 28 -4.27 4.50 -1.89
C VAL A 28 -4.71 5.96 -1.76
N HIS A 29 -4.02 6.89 -2.42
CA HIS A 29 -4.40 8.31 -2.42
C HIS A 29 -5.75 8.53 -3.08
N CYS A 30 -5.96 8.02 -4.30
CA CYS A 30 -7.24 8.16 -5.01
C CYS A 30 -8.41 7.56 -4.21
N ALA A 31 -8.24 6.40 -3.59
CA ALA A 31 -9.29 5.79 -2.77
C ALA A 31 -9.63 6.62 -1.52
N ASN A 32 -8.67 7.39 -0.99
CA ASN A 32 -8.86 8.26 0.16
C ASN A 32 -9.34 9.67 -0.18
N GLU A 33 -9.27 10.09 -1.45
CA GLU A 33 -9.63 11.43 -1.90
C GLU A 33 -11.05 11.84 -1.51
N GLN A 34 -12.00 10.88 -1.57
CA GLN A 34 -13.39 11.07 -1.16
C GLN A 34 -13.58 11.45 0.31
N TYR A 35 -12.57 11.21 1.17
CA TYR A 35 -12.62 11.52 2.60
C TYR A 35 -11.98 12.88 2.94
N GLY A 36 -11.57 13.64 1.93
CA GLY A 36 -10.86 14.90 2.07
C GLY A 36 -9.36 14.73 2.26
N TYR A 37 -8.66 15.86 2.22
CA TYR A 37 -7.20 15.91 2.31
C TYR A 37 -6.76 16.48 3.67
N ILE A 38 -5.77 15.83 4.29
CA ILE A 38 -5.18 16.20 5.57
C ILE A 38 -3.65 16.19 5.39
N ASP A 39 -2.99 17.29 5.78
CA ASP A 39 -1.53 17.32 5.80
C ASP A 39 -1.03 16.32 6.86
N GLY A 40 -0.15 15.41 6.43
CA GLY A 40 0.35 14.33 7.28
C GLY A 40 -0.73 13.35 7.74
N ASP A 41 -1.66 12.97 6.85
CA ASP A 41 -2.74 12.03 7.19
C ASP A 41 -2.16 10.70 7.72
N PRO A 42 -2.42 10.32 8.99
CA PRO A 42 -1.92 9.07 9.56
C PRO A 42 -2.41 7.82 8.82
N ALA A 43 -3.57 7.89 8.16
CA ALA A 43 -4.09 6.80 7.35
C ALA A 43 -3.24 6.55 6.09
N ILE A 44 -2.57 7.59 5.58
CA ILE A 44 -1.64 7.52 4.46
C ILE A 44 -0.23 7.22 4.98
N GLU A 45 0.26 7.97 5.96
CA GLU A 45 1.65 7.89 6.42
C GLU A 45 2.02 6.51 6.98
N ARG A 46 1.07 5.81 7.60
CA ARG A 46 1.30 4.45 8.11
C ARG A 46 1.72 3.46 7.03
N HIS A 47 1.42 3.72 5.75
CA HIS A 47 1.89 2.87 4.64
C HIS A 47 3.41 2.92 4.46
N PHE A 48 4.08 4.01 4.87
CA PHE A 48 5.53 4.17 4.79
C PHE A 48 6.28 3.66 6.02
N GLY A 49 5.56 3.41 7.12
CA GLY A 49 6.14 2.88 8.36
C GLY A 49 6.51 1.40 8.29
N ARG A 50 7.05 0.88 9.40
CA ARG A 50 7.45 -0.54 9.52
C ARG A 50 6.57 -1.35 10.48
N ASP A 51 5.70 -0.68 11.23
CA ASP A 51 4.98 -1.32 12.34
C ASP A 51 3.63 -1.87 11.92
N TRP A 52 2.95 -1.23 10.97
CA TRP A 52 1.63 -1.67 10.50
C TRP A 52 1.74 -2.83 9.51
N ASP A 53 0.96 -3.90 9.71
CA ASP A 53 1.08 -5.14 8.92
C ASP A 53 0.87 -4.95 7.42
N ASN A 54 0.04 -4.00 7.02
CA ASN A 54 -0.20 -3.67 5.63
C ASN A 54 0.69 -2.53 5.12
N SER A 55 1.75 -2.14 5.83
CA SER A 55 2.73 -1.16 5.34
C SER A 55 3.50 -1.70 4.13
N LEU A 56 4.06 -0.80 3.31
CA LEU A 56 4.82 -1.16 2.11
C LEU A 56 5.97 -2.11 2.46
N TYR A 57 6.65 -1.82 3.57
CA TYR A 57 7.76 -2.63 4.05
C TYR A 57 7.31 -4.05 4.42
N LYS A 58 6.30 -4.18 5.29
CA LYS A 58 5.85 -5.49 5.78
C LYS A 58 5.21 -6.34 4.67
N VAL A 59 4.40 -5.74 3.79
CA VAL A 59 3.80 -6.47 2.67
C VAL A 59 4.87 -6.93 1.68
N THR A 60 5.83 -6.07 1.32
CA THR A 60 6.97 -6.47 0.46
C THR A 60 7.76 -7.62 1.08
N ARG A 61 8.07 -7.55 2.37
CA ARG A 61 8.76 -8.63 3.09
C ARG A 61 7.94 -9.93 3.10
N ARG A 62 6.63 -9.85 3.35
CA ARG A 62 5.72 -11.00 3.30
C ARG A 62 5.70 -11.63 1.91
N THR A 63 5.59 -10.84 0.85
CA THR A 63 5.62 -11.31 -0.54
C THR A 63 6.92 -12.05 -0.87
N LEU A 64 8.07 -11.46 -0.54
CA LEU A 64 9.38 -12.09 -0.79
C LEU A 64 9.54 -13.40 -0.02
N ALA A 65 9.21 -13.40 1.27
CA ALA A 65 9.30 -14.59 2.11
C ALA A 65 8.36 -15.71 1.63
N LEU A 66 7.15 -15.35 1.18
CA LEU A 66 6.17 -16.30 0.66
C LEU A 66 6.62 -16.91 -0.68
N ALA A 67 7.19 -16.10 -1.56
CA ALA A 67 7.76 -16.57 -2.83
C ALA A 67 8.90 -17.57 -2.59
N GLU A 68 9.80 -17.26 -1.66
CA GLU A 68 10.91 -18.13 -1.25
C GLU A 68 10.41 -19.44 -0.62
N ALA A 69 9.49 -19.35 0.35
CA ALA A 69 9.01 -20.51 1.10
C ALA A 69 8.28 -21.54 0.21
N GLU A 70 7.63 -21.08 -0.86
CA GLU A 70 6.83 -21.95 -1.74
C GLU A 70 7.42 -22.19 -3.12
N GLY A 71 8.57 -21.60 -3.42
CA GLY A 71 9.22 -21.76 -4.73
C GLY A 71 8.39 -21.19 -5.88
N ILE A 72 7.66 -20.09 -5.65
CA ILE A 72 6.85 -19.41 -6.66
C ILE A 72 7.44 -18.04 -7.00
N THR A 73 6.98 -17.41 -8.09
CA THR A 73 7.40 -16.05 -8.45
C THR A 73 6.87 -15.03 -7.44
N THR A 74 7.56 -13.91 -7.28
CA THR A 74 7.11 -12.82 -6.39
C THR A 74 5.78 -12.20 -6.84
N ALA A 75 5.50 -12.23 -8.15
CA ALA A 75 4.20 -11.84 -8.71
C ALA A 75 3.08 -12.78 -8.24
N ALA A 76 3.27 -14.10 -8.34
CA ALA A 76 2.30 -15.07 -7.86
C ALA A 76 2.07 -14.98 -6.35
N ALA A 77 3.14 -14.77 -5.57
CA ALA A 77 3.03 -14.55 -4.13
C ALA A 77 2.23 -13.29 -3.79
N ALA A 78 2.44 -12.18 -4.49
CA ALA A 78 1.71 -10.94 -4.27
C ALA A 78 0.22 -11.06 -4.63
N ILE A 79 -0.12 -11.72 -5.74
CA ILE A 79 -1.51 -11.99 -6.14
C ILE A 79 -2.21 -12.81 -5.05
N ARG A 80 -1.58 -13.86 -4.54
CA ARG A 80 -2.17 -14.70 -3.51
C ARG A 80 -2.42 -13.95 -2.19
N ILE A 81 -1.49 -13.08 -1.78
CA ILE A 81 -1.70 -12.20 -0.62
C ILE A 81 -2.87 -11.24 -0.89
N ALA A 82 -2.97 -10.68 -2.10
CA ALA A 82 -4.06 -9.80 -2.46
C ALA A 82 -5.43 -10.52 -2.43
N ASP A 83 -5.50 -11.73 -2.99
CA ASP A 83 -6.71 -12.58 -2.97
C ASP A 83 -7.15 -12.96 -1.55
N GLU A 84 -6.19 -13.24 -0.65
CA GLU A 84 -6.47 -13.51 0.75
C GLU A 84 -7.05 -12.27 1.45
N LEU A 85 -6.45 -11.10 1.22
CA LEU A 85 -6.92 -9.83 1.79
C LEU A 85 -8.28 -9.40 1.24
N ALA A 86 -8.56 -9.65 -0.05
CA ALA A 86 -9.83 -9.31 -0.68
C ALA A 86 -11.02 -10.09 -0.10
N ARG A 87 -10.78 -11.20 0.60
CA ARG A 87 -11.83 -11.98 1.30
C ARG A 87 -12.22 -11.39 2.65
N HIS A 88 -11.44 -10.46 3.17
CA HIS A 88 -11.72 -9.81 4.44
C HIS A 88 -12.57 -8.56 4.23
N GLU A 89 -13.51 -8.31 5.14
CA GLU A 89 -14.33 -7.10 5.09
C GLU A 89 -13.46 -5.85 5.20
N ALA A 90 -13.77 -4.85 4.38
CA ALA A 90 -13.11 -3.55 4.46
C ALA A 90 -13.48 -2.87 5.80
N PRO A 91 -12.50 -2.26 6.49
CA PRO A 91 -12.79 -1.58 7.74
C PRO A 91 -13.69 -0.37 7.51
N VAL A 92 -14.60 -0.11 8.44
CA VAL A 92 -15.40 1.11 8.45
C VAL A 92 -14.47 2.33 8.59
N VAL A 93 -14.52 3.23 7.61
CA VAL A 93 -13.72 4.46 7.61
C VAL A 93 -14.47 5.54 8.40
N ALA A 94 -13.86 6.01 9.50
CA ALA A 94 -14.44 7.07 10.31
C ALA A 94 -14.40 8.43 9.58
N VAL A 95 -15.42 9.25 9.83
CA VAL A 95 -15.49 10.63 9.32
C VAL A 95 -14.34 11.46 9.92
N LYS A 96 -13.56 12.14 9.05
CA LYS A 96 -12.34 12.86 9.45
C LYS A 96 -12.52 14.37 9.71
N THR A 97 -13.76 14.88 9.82
CA THR A 97 -14.05 16.32 9.89
C THR A 97 -13.24 17.08 10.93
N THR A 98 -13.13 16.57 12.15
CA THR A 98 -12.34 17.21 13.22
C THR A 98 -10.85 17.29 12.88
N PHE A 99 -10.30 16.26 12.24
CA PHE A 99 -8.90 16.26 11.81
C PHE A 99 -8.66 17.26 10.68
N MET A 100 -9.57 17.34 9.70
CA MET A 100 -9.50 18.33 8.62
C MET A 100 -9.50 19.76 9.17
N LEU A 101 -10.43 20.10 10.09
CA LEU A 101 -10.48 21.43 10.69
C LEU A 101 -9.18 21.77 11.44
N ARG A 102 -8.63 20.81 12.21
CA ARG A 102 -7.36 21.00 12.90
C ARG A 102 -6.19 21.20 11.93
N SER A 103 -6.15 20.43 10.85
CA SER A 103 -5.13 20.55 9.80
C SER A 103 -5.18 21.93 9.15
N LEU A 104 -6.37 22.44 8.81
CA LEU A 104 -6.53 23.76 8.23
C LEU A 104 -6.04 24.86 9.18
N VAL A 105 -6.47 24.82 10.45
CA VAL A 105 -6.06 25.80 11.48
C VAL A 105 -4.54 25.77 11.67
N ALA A 106 -3.95 24.59 11.85
CA ALA A 106 -2.50 24.42 12.01
C ALA A 106 -1.71 24.88 10.78
N GLY A 107 -2.25 24.63 9.58
CA GLY A 107 -1.67 25.05 8.30
C GLY A 107 -1.77 26.55 8.01
N ARG A 108 -2.45 27.30 8.90
CA ARG A 108 -2.77 28.74 8.75
C ARG A 108 -3.38 29.05 7.40
N TRP A 109 -4.37 28.24 6.99
CA TRP A 109 -5.01 28.32 5.67
C TRP A 109 -5.46 29.74 5.31
N HIS A 110 -5.92 30.50 6.30
CA HIS A 110 -6.43 31.87 6.17
C HIS A 110 -5.35 32.93 5.91
N GLU A 111 -4.07 32.62 6.12
CA GLU A 111 -2.94 33.51 5.85
C GLU A 111 -2.35 33.31 4.44
N ARG A 112 -2.83 32.30 3.69
CA ARG A 112 -2.31 31.91 2.37
C ARG A 112 -3.11 32.50 1.19
N GLY A 113 -4.01 33.44 1.46
CA GLY A 113 -4.84 34.14 0.48
C GLY A 113 -4.16 35.39 -0.09
#